data_AF-A0A923UB57-F1
#
_entry.id   AF-A0A923UB57-F1
#
_cell.length_a   1.000
_cell.length_b   1.000
_cell.length_c   1.000
_cell.angle_alpha   90.00
_cell.angle_beta   90.00
_cell.angle_gamma   90.00
#
_symmetry.space_group_name_H-M   'P 1'
#
loop_
_entity.id
_entity.type
_entity.pdbx_description
1 polymer ?
#
loop_
_entity_poly.entity_id
_entity_poly.type
_entity_poly.pdbx_seq_one_letter_code
_entity_poly.pdbx_strand_id
1 'polypeptide(L)'
;FSTRAESLWFAAAGAHIVNMTMYPEVPLAAELNIDTVNLSYVTDSDAGLAPRPGTTSSRTASSHTARHGEADPDAVSHALVLRRLAEAQPRIVAAIETIIRALPEGYSPRQSIDPAEVEAVLARPVRAQSTDPTRETR
;
A
#
# COMPACT_ATOMS: atom_id res chain seq x y z
N PHE A 1 0.87 7.74 -7.23
CA PHE A 1 2.24 7.23 -7.41
C PHE A 1 3.20 8.34 -7.05
N SER A 2 4.37 7.97 -6.54
CA SER A 2 5.37 8.98 -6.20
C SER A 2 5.98 9.57 -7.48
N THR A 3 6.55 10.76 -7.36
CA THR A 3 7.53 11.26 -8.31
C THR A 3 8.86 10.54 -8.12
N ARG A 4 9.74 10.58 -9.13
CA ARG A 4 11.10 10.03 -8.99
C ARG A 4 11.89 10.60 -7.81
N ALA A 5 11.72 11.90 -7.52
CA ALA A 5 12.39 12.54 -6.39
C ALA A 5 11.90 11.97 -5.06
N GLU A 6 10.58 11.79 -4.91
CA GLU A 6 9.97 11.17 -3.73
C GLU A 6 10.39 9.70 -3.58
N SER A 7 10.37 8.91 -4.67
CA SER A 7 10.81 7.52 -4.66
C SER A 7 12.26 7.35 -4.17
N LEU A 8 13.17 8.19 -4.68
CA LEU A 8 14.58 8.20 -4.23
C LEU A 8 14.71 8.64 -2.77
N TRP A 9 13.90 9.61 -2.34
CA TRP A 9 13.90 10.05 -0.95
C TRP A 9 13.41 8.93 0.00
N PHE A 10 12.33 8.22 -0.35
CA PHE A 10 11.83 7.07 0.41
C PHE A 10 12.87 5.95 0.49
N ALA A 11 13.50 5.61 -0.63
CA ALA A 11 14.56 4.60 -0.67
C ALA A 11 15.77 5.01 0.19
N ALA A 12 16.20 6.28 0.12
CA ALA A 12 17.28 6.81 0.95
C ALA A 12 16.92 6.84 2.45
N ALA A 13 15.64 7.00 2.77
CA ALA A 13 15.11 6.89 4.13
C ALA A 13 14.95 5.43 4.62
N GLY A 14 15.34 4.43 3.81
CA GLY A 14 15.31 3.01 4.16
C GLY A 14 13.97 2.31 3.90
N ALA A 15 13.05 2.94 3.15
CA ALA A 15 11.81 2.30 2.76
C ALA A 15 12.05 1.18 1.74
N HIS A 16 11.42 0.03 1.95
CA HIS A 16 11.48 -1.12 1.03
C HIS A 16 10.25 -1.21 0.13
N ILE A 17 9.10 -0.74 0.62
CA ILE A 17 7.81 -0.74 -0.06
C ILE A 17 7.09 0.57 0.24
N VAL A 18 6.25 1.03 -0.69
CA VAL A 18 5.38 2.19 -0.52
C VAL A 18 3.96 1.76 -0.86
N ASN A 19 2.98 2.15 -0.03
CA ASN A 19 1.55 1.92 -0.25
C ASN A 19 0.75 3.14 0.22
N MET A 20 -0.58 3.09 0.06
CA MET A 20 -1.48 4.20 0.39
C MET A 20 -2.65 3.79 1.31
N THR A 21 -2.62 2.59 1.89
CA THR A 21 -3.78 1.98 2.57
C THR A 21 -3.43 1.29 3.89
N MET A 22 -2.18 1.37 4.34
CA MET A 22 -1.79 0.79 5.63
C MET A 22 -2.00 1.79 6.77
N TYR A 23 -1.82 3.08 6.48
CA TYR A 23 -2.08 4.17 7.41
C TYR A 23 -3.30 4.97 6.90
N PRO A 24 -4.33 5.20 7.73
CA PRO A 24 -4.35 5.05 9.19
C PRO A 24 -4.86 3.70 9.73
N GLU A 25 -5.16 2.72 8.89
CA GLU A 25 -5.89 1.49 9.25
C GLU A 25 -5.21 0.66 10.35
N VAL A 26 -3.90 0.44 10.23
CA VAL A 26 -3.13 -0.38 11.20
C VAL A 26 -3.11 0.26 12.60
N PRO A 27 -2.77 1.56 12.76
CA PRO A 27 -2.89 2.24 14.05
C PRO A 27 -4.30 2.20 14.64
N LEU A 28 -5.33 2.44 13.81
CA LEU A 28 -6.73 2.42 14.28
C LEU A 28 -7.16 1.03 14.77
N ALA A 29 -6.73 -0.04 14.10
CA ALA A 29 -6.96 -1.40 14.56
C ALA A 29 -6.25 -1.67 15.90
N ALA A 30 -5.01 -1.19 16.06
CA ALA A 30 -4.26 -1.32 17.30
C ALA A 30 -4.91 -0.56 18.47
N GLU A 31 -5.49 0.62 18.23
CA GLU A 31 -6.27 1.37 19.22
C GLU A 31 -7.47 0.57 19.76
N LEU A 32 -8.01 -0.36 18.96
CA LEU A 32 -9.12 -1.25 19.33
C LEU A 32 -8.65 -2.63 19.83
N ASN A 33 -7.35 -2.82 20.10
CA ASN A 33 -6.75 -4.12 20.43
C ASN A 33 -7.01 -5.21 19.36
N ILE A 34 -7.10 -4.82 18.08
CA ILE A 34 -7.17 -5.74 16.95
C ILE A 34 -5.75 -5.93 16.42
N ASP A 35 -5.19 -7.13 16.60
CA ASP A 35 -3.89 -7.46 16.03
C ASP A 35 -3.98 -7.53 14.51
N THR A 36 -3.01 -6.92 13.84
CA THR A 36 -2.97 -6.82 12.38
C THR A 36 -1.69 -7.44 11.83
N VAL A 37 -1.82 -8.09 10.68
CA VAL A 37 -0.70 -8.51 9.85
C VAL A 37 -0.88 -7.93 8.46
N ASN A 38 0.16 -7.31 7.92
CA ASN A 38 0.11 -6.78 6.57
C ASN A 38 0.74 -7.77 5.59
N LEU A 39 -0.03 -8.15 4.55
CA LEU A 39 0.47 -8.85 3.37
C LEU A 39 0.50 -7.87 2.20
N SER A 40 1.69 -7.41 1.84
CA SER A 40 1.89 -6.54 0.68
C SER A 40 2.31 -7.35 -0.54
N TYR A 41 1.59 -7.17 -1.66
CA TYR A 41 1.98 -7.71 -2.96
C TYR A 41 2.70 -6.62 -3.76
N VAL A 42 3.98 -6.84 -4.09
CA VAL A 42 4.78 -5.88 -4.85
C VAL A 42 4.31 -5.87 -6.30
N THR A 43 3.59 -4.82 -6.68
CA THR A 43 3.08 -4.66 -8.04
C THR A 43 4.12 -4.10 -8.98
N ASP A 44 5.06 -3.29 -8.52
CA ASP A 44 6.03 -2.54 -9.33
C ASP A 44 7.17 -2.02 -8.44
N SER A 45 8.11 -1.28 -9.04
CA SER A 45 9.23 -0.63 -8.34
C SER A 45 9.01 0.87 -8.17
N ASP A 46 7.76 1.30 -8.03
CA ASP A 46 7.32 2.70 -7.89
C ASP A 46 7.78 3.55 -9.10
N ALA A 47 8.46 4.69 -8.90
CA ALA A 47 9.00 5.50 -10.00
C ALA A 47 10.36 4.98 -10.55
N GLY A 48 10.68 3.71 -10.30
CA GLY A 48 11.68 2.93 -11.03
C GLY A 48 12.92 2.50 -10.23
N LEU A 49 13.54 1.40 -10.69
CA LEU A 49 14.95 1.08 -10.48
C LEU A 49 15.78 1.83 -11.53
N ALA A 50 15.91 3.15 -11.41
CA ALA A 50 16.67 3.89 -12.41
C ALA A 50 18.11 3.35 -12.47
N PRO A 51 18.65 2.98 -13.66
CA PRO A 51 20.04 2.58 -13.78
C PRO A 51 20.90 3.72 -13.25
N ARG A 52 21.92 3.39 -12.45
CA ARG A 52 23.00 4.34 -12.18
C ARG A 52 23.55 4.81 -13.52
N PRO A 53 24.03 6.06 -13.64
CA PRO A 53 24.88 6.42 -14.76
C PRO A 53 26.03 5.40 -14.83
N GLY A 54 25.99 4.48 -15.79
CA GLY A 54 26.99 3.41 -15.98
C GLY A 54 26.56 1.94 -15.80
N THR A 55 25.32 1.60 -15.42
CA THR A 55 24.91 0.18 -15.34
C THR A 55 24.11 -0.26 -16.57
N THR A 56 24.78 -0.94 -17.50
CA THR A 56 24.18 -1.63 -18.65
C THR A 56 23.40 -2.85 -18.17
N SER A 57 22.08 -2.74 -18.06
CA SER A 57 21.21 -3.93 -18.01
C SER A 57 21.22 -4.57 -19.40
N SER A 58 21.94 -5.67 -19.57
CA SER A 58 21.99 -6.41 -20.82
C SER A 58 20.69 -7.16 -21.05
N ARG A 59 19.70 -6.48 -21.64
CA ARG A 59 18.73 -7.13 -22.53
C ARG A 59 18.53 -6.19 -23.71
N THR A 60 19.34 -6.39 -24.75
CA THR A 60 19.20 -5.82 -26.10
C THR A 60 18.88 -4.32 -26.14
N ALA A 61 19.93 -3.51 -26.12
CA ALA A 61 19.83 -2.08 -26.42
C ALA A 61 19.41 -1.88 -27.88
N SER A 62 18.13 -1.64 -28.14
CA SER A 62 17.73 -0.85 -29.30
C SER A 62 17.71 0.61 -28.86
N SER A 63 18.65 1.38 -29.40
CA SER A 63 18.75 2.82 -29.25
C SER A 63 17.41 3.50 -29.57
N HIS A 64 16.85 4.23 -28.61
CA HIS A 64 15.88 5.29 -28.89
C HIS A 64 16.27 6.53 -28.12
N THR A 65 16.65 7.56 -28.87
CA THR A 65 16.57 8.96 -28.45
C THR A 65 15.11 9.24 -28.09
N ALA A 66 14.77 9.22 -26.80
CA ALA A 66 13.43 9.52 -26.33
C ALA A 66 13.04 10.92 -26.81
N ARG A 67 12.07 10.98 -27.73
CA ARG A 67 11.42 12.23 -28.13
C ARG A 67 10.52 12.65 -26.97
N HIS A 68 10.45 13.95 -26.68
CA HIS A 68 9.46 14.51 -25.76
C HIS A 68 8.06 14.03 -26.17
N GLY A 69 7.44 13.16 -25.37
CA GLY A 69 6.12 12.58 -25.63
C GLY A 69 6.04 11.05 -25.63
N GLU A 70 7.15 10.32 -25.57
CA GLU A 70 7.12 8.87 -25.33
C GLU A 70 6.84 8.58 -23.86
N ALA A 71 5.83 7.75 -23.58
CA ALA A 71 5.48 7.32 -22.23
C ALA A 71 6.68 6.63 -21.58
N ASP A 72 7.06 7.08 -20.39
CA ASP A 72 8.13 6.46 -19.60
C ASP A 72 7.77 4.98 -19.37
N PRO A 73 8.57 4.02 -19.89
CA PRO A 73 8.29 2.59 -19.75
C PRO A 73 8.32 2.14 -18.29
N ASP A 74 8.93 2.93 -17.40
CA ASP A 74 9.02 2.67 -15.97
C ASP A 74 7.91 3.37 -15.17
N ALA A 75 7.05 4.17 -15.82
CA ALA A 75 5.95 4.85 -15.12
C ALA A 75 4.85 3.86 -14.72
N VAL A 76 4.68 3.69 -13.42
CA VAL A 76 3.58 2.94 -12.84
C VAL A 76 2.23 3.62 -13.14
N SER A 77 1.24 2.81 -13.52
CA SER A 77 -0.14 3.26 -13.74
C SER A 77 -1.13 2.42 -12.94
N HIS A 78 -2.27 3.02 -12.60
CA HIS A 78 -3.34 2.33 -11.87
C HIS A 78 -3.83 1.07 -12.61
N ALA A 79 -3.99 1.16 -13.94
CA ALA A 79 -4.41 0.02 -14.75
C ALA A 79 -3.40 -1.14 -14.70
N LEU A 80 -2.10 -0.83 -14.71
CA LEU A 80 -1.04 -1.84 -14.58
C LEU A 80 -1.09 -2.52 -13.19
N VAL A 81 -1.24 -1.73 -12.13
CA VAL A 81 -1.38 -2.21 -10.75
C VAL A 81 -2.56 -3.15 -10.61
N LEU A 82 -3.76 -2.72 -11.05
CA LEU A 82 -4.97 -3.55 -10.98
C LEU A 82 -4.83 -4.85 -11.79
N ARG A 83 -4.26 -4.79 -12.99
CA ARG A 83 -4.03 -5.99 -13.80
C ARG A 83 -3.11 -6.98 -13.08
N ARG A 84 -1.97 -6.51 -12.55
CA ARG A 84 -1.02 -7.35 -11.80
C ARG A 84 -1.65 -7.95 -10.54
N LEU A 85 -2.48 -7.18 -9.83
CA LEU A 85 -3.23 -7.68 -8.67
C LEU A 85 -4.25 -8.76 -9.06
N ALA A 86 -5.00 -8.56 -10.13
CA ALA A 86 -5.97 -9.55 -10.64
C ALA A 86 -5.26 -10.85 -11.05
N GLU A 87 -4.15 -10.76 -11.77
CA GLU A 87 -3.32 -11.92 -12.15
C GLU A 87 -2.72 -12.64 -10.93
N ALA A 88 -2.43 -11.91 -9.85
CA ALA A 88 -1.87 -12.46 -8.62
C ALA A 88 -2.91 -13.00 -7.64
N GLN A 89 -4.19 -12.67 -7.83
CA GLN A 89 -5.27 -12.98 -6.89
C GLN A 89 -5.27 -14.43 -6.40
N PRO A 90 -5.13 -15.47 -7.27
CA PRO A 90 -5.12 -16.86 -6.79
C PRO A 90 -3.97 -17.15 -5.81
N ARG A 91 -2.79 -16.54 -6.02
CA ARG A 91 -1.64 -16.72 -5.12
C ARG A 91 -1.84 -15.97 -3.81
N ILE A 92 -2.41 -14.77 -3.86
CA ILE A 92 -2.72 -13.96 -2.67
C ILE A 92 -3.73 -14.71 -1.79
N VAL A 93 -4.80 -15.25 -2.38
CA VAL A 93 -5.80 -16.04 -1.64
C VAL A 93 -5.17 -17.27 -1.01
N ALA A 94 -4.36 -18.04 -1.75
CA ALA A 94 -3.68 -19.21 -1.21
C ALA A 94 -2.73 -18.86 -0.04
N ALA A 95 -2.03 -17.73 -0.12
CA ALA A 95 -1.19 -17.23 0.98
C ALA A 95 -2.04 -16.87 2.22
N ILE A 96 -3.15 -16.17 2.03
CA ILE A 96 -4.08 -15.81 3.12
C ILE A 96 -4.65 -17.08 3.77
N GLU A 97 -5.09 -18.07 2.99
CA GLU A 97 -5.56 -19.34 3.54
C GLU A 97 -4.49 -20.05 4.37
N THR A 98 -3.25 -20.04 3.90
CA THR A 98 -2.11 -20.64 4.62
C THR A 98 -1.84 -19.91 5.93
N ILE A 99 -1.87 -18.58 5.92
CA ILE A 99 -1.70 -17.75 7.12
C ILE A 99 -2.81 -18.03 8.14
N ILE A 100 -4.08 -18.05 7.69
CA ILE A 100 -5.23 -18.32 8.57
C ILE A 100 -5.12 -19.71 9.19
N ARG A 101 -4.78 -20.74 8.42
CA ARG A 101 -4.59 -22.12 8.93
C ARG A 101 -3.43 -22.24 9.93
N ALA A 102 -2.48 -21.33 9.90
CA ALA A 102 -1.35 -21.31 10.84
C ALA A 102 -1.68 -20.60 12.17
N LEU A 103 -2.83 -19.91 12.27
CA LEU A 103 -3.25 -19.28 13.52
C LEU A 103 -3.68 -20.34 14.56
N PRO A 104 -3.27 -20.20 15.83
CA PRO A 104 -3.67 -21.12 16.88
C PRO A 104 -5.16 -20.95 17.22
N GLU A 105 -5.87 -22.06 17.49
CA GLU A 105 -7.31 -22.05 17.80
C GLU A 105 -7.68 -21.19 19.03
N GLY A 106 -6.74 -21.01 19.96
CA GLY A 106 -6.89 -20.18 21.16
C GLY A 106 -6.26 -18.79 21.06
N TYR A 107 -6.08 -18.25 19.86
CA TYR A 107 -5.47 -16.93 19.69
C TYR A 107 -6.24 -15.85 20.47
N SER A 108 -5.55 -15.12 21.34
CA SER A 108 -6.07 -13.94 22.02
C SER A 108 -5.19 -12.74 21.68
N PRO A 109 -5.76 -11.64 21.16
CA PRO A 109 -4.98 -10.47 20.83
C PRO A 109 -4.28 -9.86 22.04
N ARG A 110 -3.16 -9.17 21.80
CA ARG A 110 -2.52 -8.40 22.87
C ARG A 110 -3.41 -7.22 23.27
N GLN A 111 -3.74 -7.13 24.54
CA GLN A 111 -4.42 -5.96 25.11
C GLN A 111 -3.38 -4.89 25.47
N SER A 112 -3.22 -3.91 24.60
CA SER A 112 -2.33 -2.77 24.81
C SER A 112 -3.08 -1.54 25.35
N ILE A 113 -4.38 -1.44 25.06
CA ILE A 113 -5.30 -0.40 25.53
C ILE A 113 -6.30 -1.03 26.51
N ASP A 114 -6.70 -0.29 27.54
CA ASP A 114 -7.73 -0.72 28.49
C ASP A 114 -9.05 -1.03 27.76
N PRO A 115 -9.61 -2.25 27.90
CA PRO A 115 -10.88 -2.61 27.27
C PRO A 115 -12.03 -1.64 27.57
N ALA A 116 -12.05 -1.01 28.74
CA ALA A 116 -13.09 -0.03 29.09
C ALA A 116 -12.98 1.25 28.24
N GLU A 117 -11.76 1.66 27.88
CA GLU A 117 -11.53 2.81 27.00
C GLU A 117 -11.91 2.48 25.55
N VAL A 118 -11.61 1.26 25.10
CA VAL A 118 -12.04 0.77 23.78
C VAL A 118 -13.57 0.76 23.70
N GLU A 119 -14.24 0.23 24.71
CA GLU A 119 -15.71 0.21 24.79
C GLU A 119 -16.29 1.64 24.80
N ALA A 120 -15.70 2.55 25.57
CA ALA A 120 -16.12 3.94 25.63
C ALA A 120 -16.00 4.66 24.27
N VAL A 121 -14.98 4.33 23.46
CA VAL A 121 -14.82 4.87 22.09
C VAL A 121 -15.86 4.28 21.15
N LEU A 122 -16.05 2.95 21.17
CA LEU A 122 -17.02 2.27 20.30
C LEU A 122 -18.47 2.63 20.61
N ALA A 123 -18.78 3.01 21.85
CA ALA A 123 -20.10 3.48 22.27
C ALA A 123 -20.42 4.92 21.80
N ARG A 124 -19.46 5.67 21.24
CA ARG A 124 -19.71 7.04 20.78
C ARG A 124 -20.64 7.04 19.57
N PRO A 125 -21.62 7.98 19.50
CA PRO A 125 -22.46 8.10 18.33
C PRO A 125 -21.62 8.49 17.11
N VAL A 126 -21.83 7.78 16.00
CA VAL A 126 -21.25 8.17 14.71
C VAL A 126 -21.86 9.50 14.32
N ARG A 127 -21.04 10.57 14.29
CA ARG A 127 -21.49 11.86 13.76
C ARG A 127 -21.79 11.67 12.28
N ALA A 128 -23.07 11.75 11.91
CA ALA A 128 -23.44 11.85 10.51
C ALA A 128 -22.68 13.05 9.90
N GLN A 129 -22.06 12.84 8.74
CA GLN A 129 -21.53 13.97 7.98
C GLN A 129 -22.69 14.93 7.73
N SER A 130 -22.51 16.21 8.07
CA SER A 130 -23.46 17.24 7.69
C SER A 130 -23.55 17.25 6.16
N THR A 131 -24.65 16.76 5.61
CA THR A 131 -25.04 17.02 4.23
C THR A 131 -25.45 18.48 4.17
N ASP A 132 -24.46 19.38 4.17
CA ASP A 132 -24.69 20.78 3.87
C ASP A 132 -24.64 20.94 2.34
N PRO A 133 -25.79 21.09 1.67
CA PRO A 133 -25.85 21.22 0.21
C PRO A 133 -25.21 22.53 -0.30
N THR A 134 -24.82 23.46 0.59
CA THR A 134 -24.22 24.74 0.18
C THR A 134 -22.71 24.71 -0.07
N ARG A 135 -22.04 23.58 0.16
CA ARG A 135 -20.57 23.46 0.01
C ARG A 135 -20.09 23.14 -1.42
N GLU A 136 -20.99 22.87 -2.37
CA GLU A 136 -20.66 22.52 -3.77
C GLU A 136 -20.56 23.71 -4.74
N THR A 137 -20.86 24.95 -4.31
CA THR A 137 -20.93 26.12 -5.22
C THR A 137 -19.87 27.20 -4.99
N ARG A 138 -18.65 26.84 -4.59
CA ARG A 138 -17.55 27.81 -4.50
C ARG A 138 -16.25 27.36 -5.15
#